data_AF-A0A7H0IFY2-F1
#
_entry.id   AF-A0A7H0IFY2-F1
#
_cell.length_a   1.000
_cell.length_b   1.000
_cell.length_c   1.000
_cell.angle_alpha   90.00
_cell.angle_beta   90.00
_cell.angle_gamma   90.00
#
_symmetry.space_group_name_H-M   'P 1'
#
loop_
_entity.id
_entity.type
_entity.pdbx_description
1 polymer ?
#
loop_
_entity_poly.entity_id
_entity_poly.type
_entity_poly.pdbx_seq_one_letter_code
_entity_poly.pdbx_strand_id
1 'polypeptide(L)'
;MAGGYSDQFRLSITEALSTQLYAALERLEPAPLTQENLDALTPQAERLGLPSRSGVYQLFRQEAGTERQLTYVGKADEPLPERLGNHLYKLSGREGISIEEMSFKCLFVEEDLSSVSPEKMLIKEHLKSGKIVWNNRGFGNNDPGRNRDRTTIKSNHFDLEFPIDLSRDVNRLTPGVHSLHDVLWEIKRGIPFNFRFKHSAAFKKLMVTVPEGEMTVDEAFRFVARYLPGKWQICALLGWVIMYDDSPTTYPSARRYYRPEGVSNQTPKTRKPGKDETEEAEDEEGGDFDE
;
A
#
# COMPACT_ATOMS: atom_id res chain seq x y z
N MET A 1 28.82 33.39 -35.91
CA MET A 1 29.64 34.42 -35.21
C MET A 1 29.00 34.91 -33.88
N ALA A 2 28.03 34.20 -33.27
CA ALA A 2 27.42 34.60 -31.99
C ALA A 2 27.99 33.86 -30.75
N GLY A 3 28.61 32.69 -30.93
CA GLY A 3 29.14 31.86 -29.82
C GLY A 3 30.43 32.35 -29.14
N GLY A 4 30.86 33.60 -29.39
CA GLY A 4 32.08 34.16 -28.81
C GLY A 4 31.86 35.22 -27.71
N TYR A 5 30.62 35.70 -27.53
CA TYR A 5 30.30 36.81 -26.61
C TYR A 5 28.94 36.71 -25.94
N SER A 6 28.17 35.64 -26.20
CA SER A 6 26.92 35.34 -25.51
C SER A 6 26.93 33.90 -25.05
N ASP A 7 26.61 33.69 -23.79
CA ASP A 7 26.36 32.38 -23.19
C ASP A 7 25.06 32.48 -22.37
N GLN A 8 24.45 31.34 -22.06
CA GLN A 8 23.21 31.28 -21.30
C GLN A 8 23.51 30.83 -19.87
N PHE A 9 23.32 31.74 -18.91
CA PHE A 9 23.27 31.37 -17.50
C PHE A 9 21.86 30.87 -17.16
N ARG A 10 21.76 29.65 -16.61
CA ARG A 10 20.50 29.09 -16.11
C ARG A 10 20.68 28.69 -14.65
N LEU A 11 20.03 29.41 -13.73
CA LEU A 11 19.91 28.99 -12.34
C LEU A 11 18.81 27.91 -12.24
N SER A 12 19.20 26.67 -11.98
CA SER A 12 18.28 25.55 -11.79
C SER A 12 18.15 25.23 -10.30
N ILE A 13 17.20 25.89 -9.63
CA ILE A 13 16.88 25.64 -8.21
C ILE A 13 16.52 24.17 -8.00
N THR A 14 15.77 23.61 -8.95
CA THR A 14 15.35 22.20 -9.01
C THR A 14 16.55 21.24 -9.00
N GLU A 15 17.55 21.47 -9.84
CA GLU A 15 18.74 20.61 -9.93
C GLU A 15 19.64 20.72 -8.70
N ALA A 16 19.81 21.95 -8.17
CA ALA A 16 20.54 22.18 -6.95
C ALA A 16 19.87 21.51 -5.74
N LEU A 17 18.54 21.59 -5.64
CA LEU A 17 17.77 20.94 -4.58
C LEU A 17 17.86 19.41 -4.70
N SER A 18 17.66 18.87 -5.90
CA SER A 18 17.81 17.43 -6.18
C SER A 18 19.16 16.92 -5.68
N THR A 19 20.24 17.59 -6.08
CA THR A 19 21.61 17.23 -5.69
C THR A 19 21.81 17.23 -4.18
N GLN A 20 21.29 18.25 -3.48
CA GLN A 20 21.38 18.33 -2.02
C GLN A 20 20.56 17.23 -1.33
N LEU A 21 19.36 16.93 -1.84
CA LEU A 21 18.50 15.89 -1.31
C LEU A 21 19.13 14.50 -1.44
N TYR A 22 19.73 14.20 -2.60
CA TYR A 22 20.51 12.97 -2.79
C TYR A 22 21.68 12.87 -1.84
N ALA A 23 22.50 13.93 -1.77
CA ALA A 23 23.66 13.95 -0.87
C ALA A 23 23.25 13.79 0.60
N ALA A 24 22.09 14.30 1.00
CA ALA A 24 21.54 14.10 2.34
C ALA A 24 21.08 12.65 2.56
N LEU A 25 20.35 12.05 1.61
CA LEU A 25 19.91 10.64 1.68
C LEU A 25 21.10 9.65 1.68
N GLU A 26 22.15 9.92 0.92
CA GLU A 26 23.35 9.08 0.87
C GLU A 26 24.08 9.00 2.21
N ARG A 27 24.02 10.06 3.03
CA ARG A 27 24.64 10.11 4.36
C ARG A 27 23.88 9.31 5.42
N LEU A 28 22.63 8.95 5.17
CA LEU A 28 21.82 8.19 6.11
C LEU A 28 22.08 6.69 5.96
N GLU A 29 22.02 5.96 7.07
CA GLU A 29 21.95 4.50 7.06
C GLU A 29 20.48 4.05 7.06
N PRO A 30 20.10 3.03 6.25
CA PRO A 30 18.74 2.48 6.31
C PRO A 30 18.44 1.86 7.68
N ALA A 31 17.33 2.26 8.27
CA ALA A 31 16.80 1.66 9.49
C ALA A 31 15.74 0.59 9.14
N PRO A 32 15.62 -0.50 9.91
CA PRO A 32 14.53 -1.48 9.73
C PRO A 32 13.15 -0.82 9.74
N LEU A 33 12.23 -1.26 8.88
CA LEU A 33 10.85 -0.77 8.86
C LEU A 33 10.04 -1.39 10.00
N THR A 34 10.16 -0.83 11.20
CA THR A 34 9.49 -1.29 12.42
C THR A 34 8.73 -0.14 13.10
N GLN A 35 7.68 -0.46 13.86
CA GLN A 35 6.93 0.56 14.59
C GLN A 35 7.82 1.39 15.53
N GLU A 36 8.78 0.74 16.21
CA GLU A 36 9.75 1.40 17.08
C GLU A 36 10.56 2.49 16.36
N ASN A 37 11.09 2.17 15.17
CA ASN A 37 11.85 3.14 14.37
C ASN A 37 10.96 4.27 13.81
N LEU A 38 9.68 3.98 13.52
CA LEU A 38 8.72 5.00 13.09
C LEU A 38 8.33 5.95 14.23
N ASP A 39 8.11 5.42 15.44
CA ASP A 39 7.77 6.21 16.62
C ASP A 39 8.91 7.16 17.00
N ALA A 40 10.17 6.76 16.77
CA ALA A 40 11.36 7.57 17.01
C ALA A 40 11.49 8.79 16.08
N LEU A 41 10.80 8.82 14.94
CA LEU A 41 10.85 9.94 13.99
C LEU A 41 10.18 11.20 14.53
N THR A 42 9.16 11.06 15.38
CA THR A 42 8.43 12.20 15.95
C THR A 42 9.31 13.02 16.90
N PRO A 43 9.93 12.42 17.95
CA PRO A 43 10.89 13.13 18.80
C PRO A 43 12.07 13.72 18.02
N GLN A 44 12.49 13.05 16.94
CA GLN A 44 13.55 13.54 16.07
C GLN A 44 13.14 14.84 15.35
N ALA A 45 11.93 14.89 14.79
CA ALA A 45 11.41 16.09 14.13
C ALA A 45 11.27 17.27 15.10
N GLU A 46 10.78 17.00 16.32
CA GLU A 46 10.65 18.00 17.38
C GLU A 46 12.01 18.57 17.79
N ARG A 47 13.02 17.72 17.95
CA ARG A 47 14.41 18.14 18.25
C ARG A 47 14.99 19.04 17.15
N LEU A 48 14.61 18.81 15.90
CA LEU A 48 15.03 19.62 14.76
C LEU A 48 14.21 20.91 14.60
N GLY A 49 13.19 21.14 15.44
CA GLY A 49 12.35 22.34 15.38
C GLY A 49 11.50 22.43 14.13
N LEU A 50 11.16 21.30 13.52
CA LEU A 50 10.47 21.26 12.24
C LEU A 50 8.96 21.56 12.42
N PRO A 51 8.41 22.54 11.68
CA PRO A 51 7.00 22.91 11.80
C PRO A 51 6.07 21.85 11.19
N SER A 52 6.52 21.19 10.12
CA SER A 52 5.84 20.07 9.48
C SER A 52 6.64 18.78 9.65
N ARG A 53 5.95 17.63 9.62
CA ARG A 53 6.57 16.29 9.63
C ARG A 53 6.51 15.63 8.25
N SER A 54 6.22 16.40 7.22
CA SER A 54 6.20 16.00 5.83
C SER A 54 7.61 15.76 5.30
N GLY A 55 7.73 15.03 4.19
CA GLY A 55 9.02 14.78 3.59
C GLY A 55 9.04 13.68 2.53
N VAL A 56 10.24 13.15 2.29
CA VAL A 56 10.49 12.08 1.33
C VAL A 56 11.12 10.87 2.02
N TYR A 57 10.89 9.70 1.45
CA TYR A 57 11.46 8.46 1.96
C TYR A 57 11.83 7.50 0.82
N GLN A 58 12.74 6.60 1.15
CA GLN A 58 13.18 5.49 0.32
C GLN A 58 12.91 4.20 1.07
N LEU A 59 12.31 3.21 0.40
CA LEU A 59 12.19 1.85 0.90
C LEU A 59 13.19 0.96 0.19
N PHE A 60 13.78 0.07 0.98
CA PHE A 60 14.74 -0.90 0.51
C PHE A 60 14.28 -2.29 0.92
N ARG A 61 14.55 -3.26 0.07
CA ARG A 61 14.34 -4.68 0.33
C ARG A 61 15.69 -5.40 0.30
N GLN A 62 15.88 -6.33 1.22
CA GLN A 62 17.04 -7.20 1.26
C GLN A 62 16.58 -8.62 1.58
N GLU A 63 16.45 -9.45 0.53
CA GLU A 63 16.19 -10.88 0.70
C GLU A 63 17.41 -11.58 1.29
N ALA A 64 17.20 -12.66 2.04
CA ALA A 64 18.28 -13.38 2.70
C ALA A 64 19.36 -13.82 1.68
N GLY A 65 20.61 -13.40 1.91
CA GLY A 65 21.73 -13.71 1.02
C GLY A 65 21.85 -12.80 -0.21
N THR A 66 21.06 -11.74 -0.32
CA THR A 66 21.14 -10.75 -1.40
C THR A 66 21.64 -9.39 -0.91
N GLU A 67 22.09 -8.56 -1.85
CA GLU A 67 22.38 -7.15 -1.57
C GLU A 67 21.08 -6.36 -1.40
N ARG A 68 21.12 -5.35 -0.53
CA ARG A 68 20.01 -4.43 -0.32
C ARG A 68 19.72 -3.66 -1.62
N GLN A 69 18.48 -3.71 -2.07
CA GLN A 69 18.02 -2.99 -3.25
C GLN A 69 17.05 -1.88 -2.86
N LEU A 70 17.22 -0.70 -3.44
CA LEU A 70 16.18 0.32 -3.43
C LEU A 70 14.98 -0.24 -4.21
N THR A 71 13.78 -0.13 -3.65
CA THR A 71 12.57 -0.67 -4.30
C THR A 71 11.53 0.40 -4.56
N TYR A 72 11.43 1.38 -3.67
CA TYR A 72 10.44 2.44 -3.77
C TYR A 72 10.97 3.77 -3.24
N VAL A 73 10.54 4.85 -3.86
CA VAL A 73 10.69 6.22 -3.36
C VAL A 73 9.31 6.83 -3.28
N GLY A 74 9.02 7.52 -2.19
CA GLY A 74 7.73 8.17 -1.96
C GLY A 74 7.87 9.52 -1.27
N LYS A 75 6.80 10.31 -1.34
CA LYS A 75 6.59 11.48 -0.46
C LYS A 75 5.49 11.23 0.56
N ALA A 76 5.48 12.08 1.57
CA ALA A 76 4.40 12.25 2.52
C ALA A 76 4.14 13.75 2.69
N ASP A 77 2.96 14.21 2.27
CA ASP A 77 2.48 15.56 2.57
C ASP A 77 1.95 15.63 4.03
N GLU A 78 1.50 14.48 4.53
CA GLU A 78 1.21 14.20 5.95
C GLU A 78 2.47 13.78 6.73
N PRO A 79 2.42 13.61 8.06
CA PRO A 79 3.55 13.14 8.84
C PRO A 79 4.15 11.83 8.29
N LEU A 80 5.46 11.84 8.00
CA LEU A 80 6.23 10.67 7.54
C LEU A 80 5.97 9.38 8.32
N PRO A 81 5.87 9.38 9.68
CA PRO A 81 5.61 8.17 10.45
C PRO A 81 4.29 7.49 10.05
N GLU A 82 3.26 8.25 9.71
CA GLU A 82 1.95 7.73 9.33
C GLU A 82 1.99 7.08 7.94
N ARG A 83 2.57 7.78 6.95
CA ARG A 83 2.72 7.23 5.59
C ARG A 83 3.61 5.97 5.58
N LEU A 84 4.72 5.96 6.33
CA LEU A 84 5.56 4.78 6.48
C LEU A 84 4.86 3.67 7.27
N GLY A 85 4.04 4.02 8.27
CA GLY A 85 3.20 3.08 9.01
C GLY A 85 2.18 2.37 8.11
N ASN A 86 1.60 3.10 7.15
CA ASN A 86 0.72 2.51 6.13
C ASN A 86 1.46 1.50 5.26
N HIS A 87 2.72 1.77 4.89
CA HIS A 87 3.56 0.81 4.15
C HIS A 87 3.93 -0.40 5.00
N LEU A 88 4.31 -0.20 6.26
CA LEU A 88 4.56 -1.28 7.23
C LEU A 88 3.33 -2.21 7.32
N TYR A 89 2.15 -1.63 7.54
CA TYR A 89 0.90 -2.38 7.59
C TYR A 89 0.64 -3.14 6.28
N LYS A 90 0.70 -2.46 5.13
CA LYS A 90 0.48 -3.05 3.81
C LYS A 90 1.41 -4.21 3.51
N LEU A 91 2.71 -4.05 3.80
CA LEU A 91 3.76 -5.05 3.53
C LEU A 91 3.63 -6.25 4.46
N SER A 92 3.28 -6.03 5.73
CA SER A 92 3.10 -7.12 6.67
C SER A 92 2.05 -8.11 6.19
N GLY A 93 0.99 -7.67 5.51
CA GLY A 93 -0.09 -8.55 5.06
C GLY A 93 0.12 -9.29 3.75
N ARG A 94 1.34 -9.37 3.22
CA ARG A 94 1.60 -9.92 1.87
C ARG A 94 2.26 -11.29 1.88
N GLU A 95 1.97 -12.08 0.84
CA GLU A 95 2.68 -13.30 0.50
C GLU A 95 4.03 -12.96 -0.16
N GLY A 96 5.07 -13.77 0.07
CA GLY A 96 6.33 -13.68 -0.67
C GLY A 96 7.25 -12.52 -0.26
N ILE A 97 6.90 -11.76 0.79
CA ILE A 97 7.72 -10.70 1.35
C ILE A 97 7.60 -10.70 2.88
N SER A 98 8.74 -10.56 3.55
CA SER A 98 8.82 -10.47 5.00
C SER A 98 9.16 -9.03 5.39
N ILE A 99 8.58 -8.55 6.50
CA ILE A 99 8.83 -7.18 6.95
C ILE A 99 10.27 -7.00 7.43
N GLU A 100 10.90 -8.08 7.89
CA GLU A 100 12.30 -8.14 8.29
C GLU A 100 13.27 -7.88 7.12
N GLU A 101 12.82 -8.09 5.87
CA GLU A 101 13.57 -7.73 4.67
C GLU A 101 13.55 -6.23 4.38
N MET A 102 12.71 -5.47 5.07
CA MET A 102 12.40 -4.07 4.73
C MET A 102 13.13 -3.08 5.62
N SER A 103 13.68 -2.05 4.98
CA SER A 103 14.30 -0.91 5.65
C SER A 103 13.96 0.39 4.93
N PHE A 104 14.14 1.51 5.62
CA PHE A 104 13.85 2.82 5.06
C PHE A 104 14.93 3.86 5.38
N LYS A 105 14.99 4.88 4.53
CA LYS A 105 15.60 6.18 4.82
C LYS A 105 14.53 7.24 4.65
N CYS A 106 14.59 8.33 5.41
CA CYS A 106 13.70 9.46 5.19
C CYS A 106 14.39 10.80 5.49
N LEU A 107 13.89 11.84 4.85
CA LEU A 107 14.23 13.22 5.15
C LEU A 107 12.94 14.00 5.32
N PHE A 108 12.87 14.77 6.40
CA PHE A 108 11.86 15.81 6.53
C PHE A 108 12.15 16.93 5.55
N VAL A 109 11.11 17.50 4.96
CA VAL A 109 11.20 18.59 3.99
C VAL A 109 10.26 19.70 4.42
N GLU A 110 10.76 20.93 4.49
CA GLU A 110 9.93 22.10 4.81
C GLU A 110 8.87 22.34 3.73
N GLU A 111 7.68 22.80 4.14
CA GLU A 111 6.49 22.93 3.29
C GLU A 111 6.72 23.76 2.01
N ASP A 112 7.57 24.79 2.08
CA ASP A 112 7.86 25.66 0.93
C ASP A 112 8.54 24.91 -0.25
N LEU A 113 9.16 23.76 0.04
CA LEU A 113 9.81 22.89 -0.94
C LEU A 113 8.90 21.76 -1.46
N SER A 114 7.67 21.63 -0.95
CA SER A 114 6.68 20.67 -1.49
C SER A 114 6.29 21.02 -2.94
N SER A 115 6.24 22.32 -3.26
CA SER A 115 5.88 22.88 -4.58
C SER A 115 6.80 22.42 -5.73
N VAL A 116 8.03 22.00 -5.42
CA VAL A 116 9.01 21.55 -6.41
C VAL A 116 9.05 20.03 -6.61
N SER A 117 8.15 19.28 -5.96
CA SER A 117 8.05 17.81 -6.08
C SER A 117 9.39 17.06 -5.91
N PRO A 118 10.03 17.12 -4.73
CA PRO A 118 11.34 16.49 -4.48
C PRO A 118 11.38 14.99 -4.81
N GLU A 119 10.28 14.28 -4.58
CA GLU A 119 10.12 12.86 -4.93
C GLU A 119 10.23 12.61 -6.45
N LYS A 120 9.62 13.44 -7.30
CA LYS A 120 9.70 13.28 -8.76
C LYS A 120 11.16 13.36 -9.23
N MET A 121 11.96 14.21 -8.60
CA MET A 121 13.40 14.31 -8.88
C MET A 121 14.14 13.06 -8.42
N LEU A 122 13.78 12.51 -7.26
CA LEU A 122 14.34 11.26 -6.74
C LEU A 122 14.02 10.06 -7.66
N ILE A 123 12.77 9.96 -8.09
CA ILE A 123 12.30 8.94 -9.02
C ILE A 123 13.04 9.06 -10.35
N LYS A 124 13.17 10.26 -10.91
CA LYS A 124 13.77 10.46 -12.24
C LYS A 124 15.22 9.99 -12.32
N GLU A 125 16.09 10.27 -11.34
CA GLU A 125 17.48 9.75 -11.42
C GLU A 125 17.55 8.26 -11.09
N HIS A 126 16.73 7.74 -10.17
CA HIS A 126 16.72 6.32 -9.87
C HIS A 126 16.15 5.45 -11.01
N LEU A 127 15.20 5.97 -11.78
CA LEU A 127 14.70 5.32 -13.01
C LEU A 127 15.81 5.18 -14.06
N LYS A 128 16.70 6.17 -14.23
CA LYS A 128 17.85 6.07 -15.15
C LYS A 128 18.79 4.93 -14.79
N SER A 129 18.84 4.54 -13.51
CA SER A 129 19.67 3.44 -13.01
C SER A 129 18.90 2.12 -12.80
N GLY A 130 17.59 2.10 -13.07
CA GLY A 130 16.74 0.91 -12.91
C GLY A 130 16.48 0.49 -11.45
N LYS A 131 16.75 1.38 -10.48
CA LYS A 131 16.83 1.05 -9.05
C LYS A 131 15.52 1.20 -8.27
N ILE A 132 14.36 1.42 -8.90
CA ILE A 132 13.08 1.60 -8.21
C ILE A 132 11.98 0.74 -8.84
N VAL A 133 11.97 -0.54 -8.47
CA VAL A 133 11.12 -1.55 -9.12
C VAL A 133 9.64 -1.40 -8.81
N TRP A 134 9.24 -0.76 -7.71
CA TRP A 134 7.83 -0.66 -7.31
C TRP A 134 7.15 0.65 -7.70
N ASN A 135 7.94 1.71 -7.94
CA ASN A 135 7.40 2.94 -8.52
C ASN A 135 6.71 2.62 -9.85
N ASN A 136 5.52 3.18 -10.05
CA ASN A 136 4.66 2.99 -11.24
C ASN A 136 4.11 1.55 -11.41
N ARG A 137 4.27 0.68 -10.40
CA ARG A 137 3.72 -0.69 -10.39
C ARG A 137 2.58 -0.88 -9.37
N GLY A 138 2.03 0.20 -8.83
CA GLY A 138 0.84 0.17 -7.95
C GLY A 138 1.12 -0.03 -6.46
N PHE A 139 2.40 0.03 -6.03
CA PHE A 139 2.73 -0.03 -4.61
C PHE A 139 2.24 1.20 -3.82
N GLY A 140 2.34 2.41 -4.37
CA GLY A 140 1.89 3.64 -3.70
C GLY A 140 0.38 3.88 -3.70
N ASN A 141 -0.38 3.09 -4.47
CA ASN A 141 -1.82 3.32 -4.66
C ASN A 141 -2.62 3.10 -3.37
N ASN A 142 -3.45 4.07 -3.00
CA ASN A 142 -4.48 3.95 -1.97
C ASN A 142 -5.65 3.08 -2.46
N ASP A 143 -6.58 2.71 -1.56
CA ASP A 143 -7.82 2.02 -1.95
C ASP A 143 -8.60 2.89 -2.96
N PRO A 144 -8.72 2.45 -4.21
CA PRO A 144 -9.26 3.29 -5.28
C PRO A 144 -10.80 3.35 -5.29
N GLY A 145 -11.45 2.82 -4.26
CA GLY A 145 -12.90 2.77 -4.15
C GLY A 145 -13.52 1.69 -5.04
N ARG A 146 -14.84 1.55 -4.92
CA ARG A 146 -15.62 0.47 -5.57
C ARG A 146 -15.53 0.49 -7.11
N ASN A 147 -15.41 1.67 -7.72
CA ASN A 147 -15.38 1.81 -9.18
C ASN A 147 -14.13 1.15 -9.80
N ARG A 148 -13.01 1.11 -9.08
CA ARG A 148 -11.77 0.51 -9.58
C ARG A 148 -11.63 -0.99 -9.25
N ASP A 149 -12.52 -1.61 -8.48
CA ASP A 149 -12.52 -3.07 -8.27
C ASP A 149 -12.66 -3.87 -9.58
N ARG A 150 -13.21 -3.24 -10.62
CA ARG A 150 -13.42 -3.81 -11.96
C ARG A 150 -12.25 -3.57 -12.92
N THR A 151 -11.18 -2.93 -12.48
CA THR A 151 -10.02 -2.66 -13.34
C THR A 151 -9.14 -3.89 -13.51
N THR A 152 -8.59 -4.02 -14.72
CA THR A 152 -7.59 -5.06 -15.00
C THR A 152 -6.22 -4.53 -14.63
N ILE A 153 -5.51 -5.26 -13.77
CA ILE A 153 -4.18 -4.86 -13.29
C ILE A 153 -3.11 -5.10 -14.35
N LYS A 154 -2.00 -4.36 -14.25
CA LYS A 154 -0.83 -4.57 -15.12
C LYS A 154 -0.15 -5.90 -14.79
N SER A 155 0.47 -6.55 -15.76
CA SER A 155 1.17 -7.82 -15.55
C SER A 155 2.45 -7.71 -14.72
N ASN A 156 2.91 -6.49 -14.43
CA ASN A 156 4.02 -6.19 -13.54
C ASN A 156 3.55 -5.53 -12.23
N HIS A 157 2.25 -5.59 -11.92
CA HIS A 157 1.71 -4.90 -10.74
C HIS A 157 2.22 -5.53 -9.44
N PHE A 158 2.51 -4.70 -8.43
CA PHE A 158 2.99 -5.11 -7.11
C PHE A 158 2.10 -6.19 -6.48
N ASP A 159 0.78 -5.96 -6.44
CA ASP A 159 -0.15 -6.93 -5.84
C ASP A 159 -0.20 -8.29 -6.57
N LEU A 160 0.28 -8.39 -7.82
CA LEU A 160 0.39 -9.67 -8.52
C LEU A 160 1.59 -10.48 -8.03
N GLU A 161 2.69 -9.79 -7.71
CA GLU A 161 3.92 -10.38 -7.19
C GLU A 161 3.79 -10.68 -5.68
N PHE A 162 3.18 -9.77 -4.93
CA PHE A 162 2.98 -9.84 -3.48
C PHE A 162 1.50 -9.67 -3.11
N PRO A 163 0.64 -10.67 -3.40
CA PRO A 163 -0.77 -10.60 -3.06
C PRO A 163 -0.98 -10.66 -1.55
N ILE A 164 -2.19 -10.33 -1.08
CA ILE A 164 -2.57 -10.48 0.34
C ILE A 164 -2.46 -11.92 0.79
N ASP A 165 -1.96 -12.13 2.01
CA ASP A 165 -1.80 -13.45 2.59
C ASP A 165 -3.06 -13.88 3.34
N LEU A 166 -3.79 -14.84 2.74
CA LEU A 166 -5.01 -15.40 3.33
C LEU A 166 -4.73 -16.49 4.37
N SER A 167 -3.48 -16.92 4.52
CA SER A 167 -3.06 -17.92 5.51
C SER A 167 -2.70 -17.33 6.87
N ARG A 168 -2.66 -16.00 7.00
CA ARG A 168 -2.40 -15.33 8.29
C ARG A 168 -3.57 -15.50 9.24
N ASP A 169 -3.27 -15.53 10.53
CA ASP A 169 -4.28 -15.57 11.57
C ASP A 169 -5.04 -14.25 11.69
N VAL A 170 -6.33 -14.34 11.94
CA VAL A 170 -7.16 -13.19 12.29
C VAL A 170 -6.94 -12.87 13.76
N ASN A 171 -6.16 -11.82 14.02
CA ASN A 171 -5.97 -11.37 15.40
C ASN A 171 -7.29 -10.85 15.98
N ARG A 172 -7.50 -11.03 17.29
CA ARG A 172 -8.62 -10.43 18.05
C ARG A 172 -10.02 -10.93 17.69
N LEU A 173 -10.16 -12.04 16.95
CA LEU A 173 -11.46 -12.67 16.74
C LEU A 173 -11.87 -13.43 18.00
N THR A 174 -12.96 -13.04 18.63
CA THR A 174 -13.35 -13.59 19.94
C THR A 174 -14.33 -14.76 19.79
N PRO A 175 -14.06 -15.94 20.39
CA PRO A 175 -15.00 -17.05 20.40
C PRO A 175 -16.33 -16.70 21.10
N GLY A 176 -17.41 -17.39 20.71
CA GLY A 176 -18.73 -17.22 21.33
C GLY A 176 -19.79 -16.64 20.40
N VAL A 177 -20.91 -16.19 21.00
CA VAL A 177 -22.09 -15.74 20.26
C VAL A 177 -22.01 -14.24 19.99
N HIS A 178 -21.93 -13.88 18.70
CA HIS A 178 -21.77 -12.50 18.23
C HIS A 178 -22.73 -12.20 17.09
N SER A 179 -22.99 -10.92 16.82
CA SER A 179 -23.65 -10.56 15.56
C SER A 179 -22.66 -10.73 14.40
N LEU A 180 -23.15 -11.11 13.21
CA LEU A 180 -22.29 -11.22 12.03
C LEU A 180 -21.61 -9.88 11.70
N HIS A 181 -22.28 -8.76 11.99
CA HIS A 181 -21.69 -7.43 11.84
C HIS A 181 -20.42 -7.23 12.70
N ASP A 182 -20.45 -7.69 13.95
CA ASP A 182 -19.32 -7.52 14.86
C ASP A 182 -18.17 -8.43 14.47
N VAL A 183 -18.46 -9.67 14.06
CA VAL A 183 -17.47 -10.60 13.50
C VAL A 183 -16.75 -9.98 12.29
N LEU A 184 -17.47 -9.35 11.37
CA LEU A 184 -16.86 -8.69 10.20
C LEU A 184 -15.91 -7.54 10.60
N TRP A 185 -16.26 -6.79 11.64
CA TRP A 185 -15.41 -5.72 12.18
C TRP A 185 -14.20 -6.25 12.93
N GLU A 186 -14.34 -7.33 13.70
CA GLU A 186 -13.22 -8.01 14.34
C GLU A 186 -12.24 -8.53 13.28
N ILE A 187 -12.72 -9.21 12.24
CA ILE A 187 -11.88 -9.63 11.11
C ILE A 187 -11.19 -8.43 10.47
N LYS A 188 -11.94 -7.36 10.15
CA LYS A 188 -11.37 -6.16 9.53
C LYS A 188 -10.24 -5.53 10.35
N ARG A 189 -10.34 -5.53 11.68
CA ARG A 189 -9.32 -4.98 12.59
C ARG A 189 -8.19 -5.98 12.88
N GLY A 190 -8.44 -7.26 12.66
CA GLY A 190 -7.54 -8.36 12.96
C GLY A 190 -6.55 -8.72 11.86
N ILE A 191 -6.85 -8.33 10.62
CA ILE A 191 -6.06 -8.67 9.44
C ILE A 191 -5.20 -7.49 8.98
N PRO A 192 -3.98 -7.72 8.47
CA PRO A 192 -3.03 -6.68 8.05
C PRO A 192 -3.23 -6.17 6.61
N PHE A 193 -4.48 -6.01 6.18
CA PHE A 193 -4.83 -5.42 4.89
C PHE A 193 -6.28 -4.94 4.91
N ASN A 194 -6.69 -4.21 3.87
CA ASN A 194 -8.04 -3.67 3.83
C ASN A 194 -9.07 -4.78 3.63
N PHE A 195 -10.11 -4.79 4.47
CA PHE A 195 -11.35 -5.51 4.24
C PHE A 195 -12.50 -4.51 4.17
N ARG A 196 -13.06 -4.36 2.97
CA ARG A 196 -14.19 -3.47 2.70
C ARG A 196 -15.45 -4.29 2.57
N PHE A 197 -16.50 -3.90 3.27
CA PHE A 197 -17.77 -4.59 3.16
C PHE A 197 -18.94 -3.61 3.17
N LYS A 198 -19.99 -3.93 2.42
CA LYS A 198 -21.24 -3.16 2.44
C LYS A 198 -21.98 -3.45 3.75
N HIS A 199 -22.42 -2.40 4.43
CA HIS A 199 -23.22 -2.54 5.65
C HIS A 199 -24.62 -3.12 5.34
N SER A 200 -25.11 -3.96 6.25
CA SER A 200 -26.45 -4.53 6.19
C SER A 200 -27.07 -4.59 7.59
N ALA A 201 -28.29 -4.06 7.72
CA ALA A 201 -29.04 -4.14 8.98
C ALA A 201 -29.36 -5.60 9.38
N ALA A 202 -29.44 -6.51 8.41
CA ALA A 202 -29.66 -7.93 8.67
C ALA A 202 -28.48 -8.56 9.44
N PHE A 203 -27.25 -8.15 9.15
CA PHE A 203 -26.05 -8.71 9.80
C PHE A 203 -25.91 -8.31 11.27
N LYS A 204 -26.52 -7.18 11.67
CA LYS A 204 -26.59 -6.79 13.09
C LYS A 204 -27.54 -7.67 13.90
N LYS A 205 -28.51 -8.32 13.25
CA LYS A 205 -29.51 -9.19 13.89
C LYS A 205 -29.18 -10.67 13.76
N LEU A 206 -28.29 -11.03 12.84
CA LEU A 206 -27.89 -12.40 12.59
C LEU A 206 -26.82 -12.81 13.59
N MET A 207 -27.20 -13.62 14.57
CA MET A 207 -26.29 -14.15 15.58
C MET A 207 -25.58 -15.40 15.04
N VAL A 208 -24.27 -15.44 15.23
CA VAL A 208 -23.39 -16.55 14.84
C VAL A 208 -22.54 -16.97 16.02
N THR A 209 -22.14 -18.24 16.06
CA THR A 209 -21.24 -18.77 17.10
C THR A 209 -19.86 -18.94 16.50
N VAL A 210 -18.96 -18.01 16.84
CA VAL A 210 -17.54 -18.10 16.47
C VAL A 210 -16.93 -19.27 17.25
N PRO A 211 -16.28 -20.24 16.58
CA PRO A 211 -15.70 -21.41 17.23
C PRO A 211 -14.54 -21.01 18.15
N GLU A 212 -14.21 -21.90 19.08
CA GLU A 212 -12.94 -21.80 19.82
C GLU A 212 -11.77 -22.14 18.89
N GLY A 213 -10.64 -21.45 19.08
CA GLY A 213 -9.43 -21.62 18.30
C GLY A 213 -9.13 -20.43 17.39
N GLU A 214 -7.86 -20.34 16.98
CA GLU A 214 -7.40 -19.37 16.00
C GLU A 214 -7.92 -19.76 14.61
N MET A 215 -8.26 -18.77 13.80
CA MET A 215 -8.65 -18.96 12.41
C MET A 215 -7.75 -18.12 11.52
N THR A 216 -7.28 -18.74 10.45
CA THR A 216 -6.70 -18.02 9.32
C THR A 216 -7.75 -17.12 8.66
N VAL A 217 -7.31 -16.14 7.87
CA VAL A 217 -8.21 -15.29 7.10
C VAL A 217 -9.09 -16.13 6.16
N ASP A 218 -8.54 -17.16 5.51
CA ASP A 218 -9.31 -18.10 4.66
C ASP A 218 -10.44 -18.78 5.44
N GLU A 219 -10.14 -19.30 6.64
CA GLU A 219 -11.11 -19.98 7.50
C GLU A 219 -12.17 -19.03 8.03
N ALA A 220 -11.78 -17.82 8.43
CA ALA A 220 -12.71 -16.78 8.87
C ALA A 220 -13.68 -16.38 7.75
N PHE A 221 -13.22 -16.22 6.52
CA PHE A 221 -14.12 -15.91 5.40
C PHE A 221 -14.99 -17.10 4.98
N ARG A 222 -14.49 -18.34 5.07
CA ARG A 222 -15.34 -19.54 4.92
C ARG A 222 -16.41 -19.58 6.00
N PHE A 223 -16.05 -19.28 7.24
CA PHE A 223 -16.98 -19.21 8.36
C PHE A 223 -18.10 -18.21 8.07
N VAL A 224 -17.75 -16.96 7.72
CA VAL A 224 -18.70 -15.89 7.38
C VAL A 224 -19.58 -16.29 6.20
N ALA A 225 -19.00 -16.86 5.14
CA ALA A 225 -19.73 -17.20 3.92
C ALA A 225 -20.90 -18.17 4.13
N ARG A 226 -20.83 -19.06 5.14
CA ARG A 226 -21.93 -19.98 5.49
C ARG A 226 -23.19 -19.26 5.98
N TYR A 227 -23.06 -18.04 6.47
CA TYR A 227 -24.15 -17.23 7.01
C TYR A 227 -24.63 -16.15 6.04
N LEU A 228 -23.98 -16.01 4.88
CA LEU A 228 -24.34 -14.99 3.90
C LEU A 228 -25.62 -15.38 3.15
N PRO A 229 -26.55 -14.44 2.91
CA PRO A 229 -27.66 -14.66 1.99
C PRO A 229 -27.13 -14.84 0.55
N GLY A 230 -27.81 -15.61 -0.31
CA GLY A 230 -27.27 -16.00 -1.64
C GLY A 230 -26.88 -14.87 -2.60
N LYS A 231 -27.35 -13.63 -2.38
CA LYS A 231 -26.90 -12.45 -3.16
C LYS A 231 -25.54 -11.90 -2.70
N TRP A 232 -25.06 -12.29 -1.52
CA TRP A 232 -23.81 -11.81 -0.94
C TRP A 232 -22.64 -12.72 -1.28
N GLN A 233 -21.47 -12.12 -1.45
CA GLN A 233 -20.21 -12.83 -1.64
C GLN A 233 -19.06 -12.04 -1.02
N ILE A 234 -18.03 -12.76 -0.58
CA ILE A 234 -16.72 -12.20 -0.27
C ILE A 234 -15.80 -12.50 -1.45
N CYS A 235 -15.02 -11.52 -1.87
CA CYS A 235 -14.06 -11.65 -2.95
C CYS A 235 -12.69 -11.18 -2.44
N ALA A 236 -11.72 -12.09 -2.40
CA ALA A 236 -10.33 -11.74 -2.21
C ALA A 236 -9.75 -11.30 -3.55
N LEU A 237 -9.51 -9.99 -3.66
CA LEU A 237 -8.69 -9.42 -4.73
C LEU A 237 -7.21 -9.62 -4.38
N LEU A 238 -6.33 -9.23 -5.29
CA LEU A 238 -4.89 -9.34 -5.06
C LEU A 238 -4.39 -8.47 -3.89
N GLY A 239 -4.89 -7.23 -3.76
CA GLY A 239 -4.40 -6.28 -2.75
C GLY A 239 -5.29 -6.08 -1.51
N TRP A 240 -6.55 -6.51 -1.55
CA TRP A 240 -7.52 -6.35 -0.46
C TRP A 240 -8.72 -7.29 -0.64
N VAL A 241 -9.64 -7.29 0.33
CA VAL A 241 -10.86 -8.10 0.30
C VAL A 241 -12.08 -7.21 0.25
N ILE A 242 -13.07 -7.60 -0.55
CA ILE A 242 -14.37 -6.93 -0.64
C ILE A 242 -15.51 -7.89 -0.29
N MET A 243 -16.61 -7.39 0.28
CA MET A 243 -17.85 -8.14 0.48
C MET A 243 -19.08 -7.33 0.08
N TYR A 244 -19.80 -7.81 -0.94
CA TYR A 244 -20.93 -7.12 -1.58
C TYR A 244 -22.11 -8.05 -1.87
N ASP A 245 -23.29 -7.44 -2.10
CA ASP A 245 -24.56 -8.09 -2.41
C ASP A 245 -24.82 -8.23 -3.92
N ASP A 246 -23.79 -8.60 -4.68
CA ASP A 246 -23.81 -8.70 -6.14
C ASP A 246 -23.38 -10.07 -6.68
N SER A 247 -23.43 -11.11 -5.85
CA SER A 247 -23.20 -12.49 -6.30
C SER A 247 -24.12 -12.84 -7.49
N PRO A 248 -23.62 -13.48 -8.55
CA PRO A 248 -22.29 -14.09 -8.69
C PRO A 248 -21.26 -13.25 -9.48
N THR A 249 -21.32 -11.91 -9.39
CA THR A 249 -20.41 -11.01 -10.13
C THR A 249 -18.94 -11.36 -9.89
N THR A 250 -18.14 -11.34 -10.96
CA THR A 250 -16.69 -11.58 -10.90
C THR A 250 -15.87 -10.31 -11.13
N TYR A 251 -14.72 -10.21 -10.46
CA TYR A 251 -13.80 -9.10 -10.52
C TYR A 251 -12.49 -9.51 -11.21
N PRO A 252 -11.91 -8.70 -12.11
CA PRO A 252 -10.71 -9.08 -12.86
C PRO A 252 -9.49 -9.41 -11.98
N SER A 253 -9.29 -8.68 -10.88
CA SER A 253 -8.19 -8.89 -9.93
C SER A 253 -8.51 -9.92 -8.83
N ALA A 254 -9.66 -10.60 -8.90
CA ALA A 254 -10.00 -11.63 -7.93
C ALA A 254 -9.10 -12.85 -8.07
N ARG A 255 -8.67 -13.37 -6.91
CA ARG A 255 -8.02 -14.69 -6.79
C ARG A 255 -8.93 -15.74 -6.17
N ARG A 256 -9.89 -15.32 -5.33
CA ARG A 256 -10.77 -16.24 -4.58
C ARG A 256 -12.11 -15.61 -4.24
N TYR A 257 -13.17 -16.42 -4.24
CA TYR A 257 -14.51 -16.07 -3.81
C TYR A 257 -14.97 -17.00 -2.70
N TYR A 258 -15.69 -16.44 -1.73
CA TYR A 258 -16.39 -17.17 -0.69
C TYR A 258 -17.87 -16.88 -0.79
N ARG A 259 -18.66 -17.93 -1.03
CA ARG A 259 -20.10 -17.88 -1.20
C ARG A 259 -20.75 -18.98 -0.36
N PRO A 260 -22.06 -18.90 -0.07
CA PRO A 260 -22.76 -19.95 0.67
C PRO A 260 -22.62 -21.34 0.04
N GLU A 261 -22.52 -21.40 -1.28
CA GLU A 261 -22.38 -22.66 -2.04
C GLU A 261 -20.96 -23.24 -2.00
N GLY A 262 -19.98 -22.46 -1.55
CA GLY A 262 -18.60 -22.90 -1.42
C GLY A 262 -17.56 -21.83 -1.80
N VAL A 263 -16.32 -22.28 -1.88
CA VAL A 263 -15.15 -21.46 -2.23
C VAL A 263 -14.73 -21.77 -3.65
N SER A 264 -14.46 -20.75 -4.45
CA SER A 264 -13.92 -20.89 -5.80
C SER A 264 -12.71 -19.99 -6.01
N ASN A 265 -11.76 -20.45 -6.82
CA ASN A 265 -10.58 -19.68 -7.18
C ASN A 265 -10.74 -19.12 -8.59
N GLN A 266 -10.05 -18.02 -8.86
CA GLN A 266 -9.97 -17.41 -10.19
C GLN A 266 -8.52 -17.02 -10.46
N THR A 267 -8.05 -17.20 -11.68
CA THR A 267 -6.79 -16.58 -12.11
C THR A 267 -7.04 -15.10 -12.42
N PRO A 268 -6.33 -14.16 -11.77
CA PRO A 268 -6.47 -12.75 -12.06
C PRO A 268 -6.19 -12.44 -13.53
N LYS A 269 -6.98 -11.53 -14.10
CA LYS A 269 -6.75 -11.01 -15.46
C LYS A 269 -5.70 -9.90 -15.39
N THR A 270 -4.76 -9.94 -16.33
CA THR A 270 -3.69 -8.95 -16.44
C THR A 270 -3.66 -8.31 -17.83
N ARG A 271 -3.26 -7.04 -17.91
CA ARG A 271 -2.93 -6.36 -19.17
C ARG A 271 -1.43 -6.10 -19.26
N LYS A 272 -0.89 -6.02 -20.47
CA LYS A 272 0.50 -5.57 -20.67
C LYS A 272 0.63 -4.10 -20.23
N PRO A 273 1.77 -3.69 -19.66
CA PRO A 273 2.06 -2.27 -19.41
C PRO A 273 2.05 -1.51 -20.74
N GLY A 274 1.45 -0.31 -20.76
CA GLY A 274 1.57 0.61 -21.90
C GLY A 274 3.00 1.15 -22.01
N LYS A 275 3.46 1.47 -23.23
CA LYS A 275 4.82 2.02 -23.45
C LYS A 275 5.03 3.40 -22.80
N ASP A 276 3.97 4.20 -22.72
CA ASP A 276 4.02 5.59 -22.25
C ASP A 276 3.50 5.77 -20.80
N GLU A 277 2.80 4.77 -20.24
CA GLU A 277 2.26 4.80 -18.86
C GLU A 277 3.35 4.62 -17.77
N THR A 278 4.62 4.53 -18.16
CA THR A 278 5.75 4.55 -17.23
C THR A 278 6.08 5.97 -16.76
N GLU A 279 5.53 6.98 -17.45
CA GLU A 279 5.71 8.41 -17.17
C GLU A 279 4.45 9.05 -16.55
N GLU A 280 3.26 8.49 -16.75
CA GLU A 280 1.95 9.09 -16.34
C GLU A 280 1.56 8.95 -14.86
N ALA A 281 2.43 8.49 -13.95
CA ALA A 281 2.14 8.54 -12.51
C ALA A 281 2.22 9.99 -11.95
N GLU A 282 2.35 10.98 -12.82
CA GLU A 282 2.67 12.36 -12.50
C GLU A 282 1.52 13.14 -11.83
N ASP A 283 0.25 12.73 -11.90
CA ASP A 283 -0.87 13.59 -11.49
C ASP A 283 -1.99 12.94 -10.62
N GLU A 284 -1.93 11.67 -10.21
CA GLU A 284 -3.04 11.01 -9.48
C GLU A 284 -2.99 11.05 -7.93
N GLU A 285 -2.06 11.76 -7.29
CA GLU A 285 -1.99 11.89 -5.81
C GLU A 285 -2.63 13.19 -5.24
N GLY A 286 -3.63 13.76 -5.93
CA GLY A 286 -4.33 14.98 -5.52
C GLY A 286 -5.84 14.85 -5.43
N GLY A 287 -6.36 13.68 -5.07
CA GLY A 287 -7.79 13.48 -4.86
C GLY A 287 -8.20 13.84 -3.44
N ASP A 288 -8.73 15.05 -3.27
CA ASP A 288 -9.37 15.55 -2.05
C ASP A 288 -10.29 14.50 -1.41
N PHE A 289 -10.16 14.37 -0.09
CA PHE A 289 -11.18 13.78 0.76
C PHE A 289 -12.38 14.73 0.79
N ASP A 290 -13.49 14.34 0.16
CA ASP A 290 -14.81 14.85 0.50
C ASP A 290 -15.74 13.65 0.79
N GLU A 291 -16.24 13.65 2.03
CA GLU A 291 -17.33 12.89 2.70
C GLU A 291 -17.90 11.58 2.10
#